data_AF-A0A495L8R0-F1
#
_entry.id   AF-A0A495L8R0-F1
#
_cell.length_a   1.000
_cell.length_b   1.000
_cell.length_c   1.000
_cell.angle_alpha   90.00
_cell.angle_beta   90.00
_cell.angle_gamma   90.00
#
_symmetry.space_group_name_H-M   'P 1'
#
loop_
_entity.id
_entity.type
_entity.pdbx_description
1 polymer ?
#
loop_
_entity_poly.entity_id
_entity_poly.type
_entity_poly.pdbx_seq_one_letter_code
_entity_poly.pdbx_strand_id
1 'polypeptide(L)' 'MSTRYLDPKEASELTGYAERTLATWRSKGIGPKYVKTSPSRGGRIRYREEEIDRWMRAREQGGEDTLERVL' A
#
# COMPACT_ATOMS: atom_id res chain seq x y z
N MET A 1 15.40 -1.54 2.71
CA MET A 1 14.39 -0.55 3.16
C MET A 1 14.35 0.55 2.12
N SER A 2 13.19 0.79 1.50
CA SER A 2 13.05 1.86 0.51
C SER A 2 12.75 3.16 1.25
N THR A 3 13.51 4.23 0.95
CA THR A 3 13.33 5.55 1.59
C THR A 3 12.27 6.39 0.87
N ARG A 4 11.55 5.82 -0.12
CA ARG A 4 10.60 6.56 -0.96
C ARG A 4 9.24 6.69 -0.28
N TYR A 5 8.74 7.92 -0.25
CA TYR A 5 7.38 8.24 0.16
C TYR A 5 6.56 8.66 -1.05
N LEU A 6 5.37 8.07 -1.18
CA LEU A 6 4.41 8.31 -2.24
C LEU A 6 3.27 9.16 -1.70
N ASP A 7 2.78 10.11 -2.49
CA ASP A 7 1.48 10.73 -2.23
C ASP A 7 0.31 9.81 -2.62
N PRO A 8 -0.96 10.19 -2.37
CA PRO A 8 -2.10 9.36 -2.73
C PRO A 8 -2.21 9.06 -4.23
N LYS A 9 -1.79 9.98 -5.09
CA LYS A 9 -1.82 9.80 -6.54
C LYS A 9 -0.77 8.78 -6.96
N GLU A 10 0.47 8.94 -6.50
CA GLU A 10 1.54 7.96 -6.77
C GLU A 10 1.21 6.57 -6.21
N ALA A 11 0.60 6.50 -5.02
CA ALA A 11 0.14 5.23 -4.45
C ALA A 11 -1.02 4.61 -5.27
N SER A 12 -1.89 5.44 -5.84
CA SER A 12 -2.95 5.01 -6.75
C SER A 12 -2.38 4.44 -8.05
N GLU A 13 -1.37 5.10 -8.61
CA GLU A 13 -0.67 4.65 -9.81
C GLU A 13 0.08 3.32 -9.56
N LEU A 14 0.75 3.20 -8.40
CA LEU A 14 1.48 1.99 -8.03
C LEU A 14 0.56 0.78 -7.79
N THR A 15 -0.56 0.99 -7.09
CA THR A 15 -1.42 -0.13 -6.64
C THR A 15 -2.58 -0.44 -7.60
N GLY A 16 -2.90 0.48 -8.52
CA GLY A 16 -4.09 0.40 -9.37
C GLY A 16 -5.41 0.73 -8.66
N TYR A 17 -5.41 0.96 -7.34
CA TYR A 17 -6.60 1.40 -6.61
C TYR A 17 -6.78 2.90 -6.72
N ALA A 18 -8.00 3.36 -7.01
CA ALA A 18 -8.31 4.79 -7.05
C ALA A 18 -7.97 5.51 -5.73
N GLU A 19 -7.52 6.77 -5.81
CA GLU A 19 -7.20 7.62 -4.65
C GLU A 19 -8.33 7.66 -3.60
N ARG A 20 -9.60 7.66 -4.06
CA ARG A 20 -10.79 7.65 -3.19
C ARG A 20 -10.92 6.35 -2.39
N THR A 21 -10.55 5.21 -2.97
CA THR A 21 -10.51 3.92 -2.29
C THR A 21 -9.46 3.95 -1.19
N LEU A 22 -8.25 4.41 -1.51
CA LEU A 22 -7.18 4.60 -0.52
C LEU A 22 -7.61 5.54 0.61
N ALA A 23 -8.33 6.64 0.32
CA ALA A 23 -8.87 7.54 1.33
C ALA A 23 -9.90 6.87 2.26
N THR A 24 -10.81 6.09 1.68
CA THR A 24 -11.81 5.33 2.43
C THR A 24 -11.17 4.26 3.31
N TRP A 25 -10.11 3.63 2.83
CA TRP A 25 -9.37 2.65 3.61
C TRP A 25 -8.70 3.28 4.83
N ARG A 26 -8.01 4.42 4.64
CA ARG A 26 -7.41 5.17 5.75
C ARG A 26 -8.44 5.56 6.80
N SER A 27 -9.62 6.06 6.40
CA SER A 27 -10.66 6.44 7.36
C SER A 27 -11.26 5.25 8.11
N LYS A 28 -11.25 4.06 7.51
CA LYS A 28 -11.70 2.81 8.12
C LYS A 28 -10.60 2.07 8.90
N GLY A 29 -9.38 2.60 8.95
CA GLY A 29 -8.24 1.93 9.59
C GLY A 29 -7.77 0.67 8.87
N ILE A 30 -8.05 0.56 7.57
CA ILE A 30 -7.59 -0.55 6.71
C ILE A 30 -6.63 -0.02 5.63
N GLY A 31 -6.01 -0.92 4.88
CA GLY A 31 -5.08 -0.56 3.83
C GLY A 31 -3.61 -0.47 4.29
N PRO A 32 -2.70 -0.09 3.38
CA PRO A 32 -1.30 0.13 3.71
C PRO A 32 -1.13 1.19 4.79
N LYS A 33 -0.05 1.07 5.59
CA LYS A 33 0.30 2.11 6.57
C LYS A 33 0.56 3.43 5.86
N TYR A 34 0.13 4.51 6.49
CA TYR A 34 0.30 5.86 5.99
C TYR A 34 0.85 6.78 7.10
N VAL A 35 1.48 7.86 6.66
CA VAL A 35 1.93 8.96 7.51
C VAL A 35 1.05 10.17 7.22
N LYS A 36 0.49 10.76 8.28
CA LYS A 36 -0.16 12.06 8.22
C LYS A 36 0.83 13.10 8.72
N THR A 37 1.28 14.00 7.85
CA THR A 37 2.39 14.91 8.18
C THR A 37 1.99 16.08 9.08
N SER A 38 0.70 16.24 9.36
CA SER A 38 0.16 17.26 10.26
C SER A 38 -1.13 16.76 10.92
N PRO A 39 -1.43 17.13 12.18
CA PRO A 39 -2.67 16.73 12.86
C PRO A 39 -3.92 17.35 12.21
N SER A 40 -3.79 18.47 11.48
CA SER A 40 -4.91 19.21 10.90
C SER A 40 -5.74 18.38 9.90
N ARG A 41 -6.99 18.80 9.62
CA ARG A 41 -7.87 18.13 8.65
C ARG A 41 -7.26 18.07 7.24
N GLY A 42 -6.46 19.06 6.86
CA GLY A 42 -5.75 19.14 5.58
C GLY A 42 -4.34 18.55 5.58
N GLY A 43 -3.94 17.83 6.63
CA GLY A 43 -2.61 17.22 6.71
C GLY A 43 -2.35 16.29 5.53
N ARG A 44 -1.18 16.45 4.88
CA ARG A 44 -0.81 15.66 3.71
C ARG A 44 -0.64 14.20 4.10
N ILE A 45 -1.09 13.32 3.23
CA ILE A 45 -0.93 11.87 3.36
C ILE A 45 0.29 11.45 2.56
N ARG A 46 1.10 10.58 3.15
CA ARG A 46 2.20 9.89 2.50
C ARG A 46 2.15 8.40 2.80
N TYR A 47 2.52 7.59 1.83
CA TYR A 47 2.69 6.16 1.96
C TYR A 47 4.16 5.84 1.80
N ARG A 48 4.72 4.98 2.67
CA ARG A 48 6.01 4.38 2.36
C ARG A 48 5.78 3.31 1.30
N GLU A 49 6.56 3.35 0.23
CA GLU A 49 6.49 2.34 -0.85
C GLU A 49 6.63 0.92 -0.28
N GLU A 50 7.59 0.70 0.62
CA GLU A 50 7.81 -0.60 1.29
C GLU A 50 6.63 -1.09 2.16
N GLU A 51 5.81 -0.18 2.70
CA GLU A 51 4.64 -0.55 3.49
C GLU A 51 3.45 -0.91 2.59
N ILE A 52 3.36 -0.31 1.39
CA ILE A 52 2.42 -0.73 0.36
C ILE A 52 2.75 -2.15 -0.08
N ASP A 53 4.01 -2.41 -0.44
CA ASP A 53 4.46 -3.74 -0.86
C ASP A 53 4.19 -4.80 0.20
N ARG A 54 4.56 -4.52 1.46
CA ARG A 54 4.29 -5.43 2.57
C ARG A 54 2.79 -5.72 2.73
N TRP A 55 1.96 -4.70 2.57
CA TRP A 55 0.51 -4.84 2.67
C TRP A 55 -0.09 -5.68 1.54
N MET A 56 0.40 -5.51 0.31
CA MET A 56 0.00 -6.31 -0.86
C MET A 56 0.43 -7.77 -0.69
N ARG A 57 1.70 -8.01 -0.34
CA ARG A 57 2.24 -9.36 -0.12
C ARG A 57 1.48 -10.14 0.95
N ALA A 58 1.09 -9.48 2.04
CA ALA A 58 0.29 -10.11 3.10
C ALA A 58 -1.12 -10.54 2.64
N ARG A 59 -1.54 -10.17 1.42
CA ARG A 59 -2.84 -10.49 0.80
C ARG A 59 -2.72 -11.34 -0.46
N GLU A 60 -1.50 -11.60 -0.91
CA GLU A 60 -1.25 -12.54 -2.00
C GLU A 60 -1.84 -13.89 -1.61
N GLN A 61 -2.59 -14.50 -2.52
CA GLN A 61 -3.22 -15.79 -2.36
C GLN A 61 -2.94 -16.60 -3.62
N GLY A 62 -2.58 -17.87 -3.45
CA GLY A 62 -2.11 -18.70 -4.56
C GLY A 62 -0.67 -18.36 -4.97
N GLY A 63 -0.20 -19.02 -6.03
CA GLY A 63 1.21 -19.05 -6.40
C GLY A 63 1.81 -20.39 -5.98
N GLU A 64 1.59 -21.42 -6.79
CA GLU A 64 2.28 -22.69 -6.61
C GLU A 64 3.70 -22.51 -7.15
N ASP A 65 4.69 -22.66 -6.27
CA ASP A 65 6.10 -22.76 -6.69
C ASP A 65 6.33 -24.19 -7.21
N THR A 66 5.73 -24.51 -8.36
CA THR A 66 5.80 -25.85 -8.98
C THR A 66 7.14 -26.04 -9.70
N LEU A 67 8.26 -25.98 -8.97
CA LEU A 67 9.59 -26.31 -9.51
C LEU A 67 10.23 -27.57 -8.91
N GLU A 68 9.58 -28.29 -7.99
CA GLU A 68 10.13 -29.54 -7.41
C GLU A 68 9.27 -30.80 -7.62
N ARG A 69 8.30 -30.79 -8.56
CA ARG A 69 7.45 -31.98 -8.79
C ARG A 69 7.83 -32.81 -10.02
N VAL A 70 9.13 -32.89 -10.32
CA VAL A 70 9.71 -33.86 -11.27
C VAL A 70 10.97 -34.48 -10.66
N LEU A 71 10.77 -35.36 -9.68
CA LEU A 71 11.61 -36.52 -9.35
C LEU A 71 10.70 -37.63 -8.81
#